data_AF-A0A2H0DWL4-F1
#
_entry.id   AF-A0A2H0DWL4-F1
#
_cell.length_a   1.000
_cell.length_b   1.000
_cell.length_c   1.000
_cell.angle_alpha   90.00
_cell.angle_beta   90.00
_cell.angle_gamma   90.00
#
_symmetry.space_group_name_H-M   'P 1'
#
loop_
_entity.id
_entity.type
_entity.pdbx_description
1 polymer ?
#
loop_
_entity_poly.entity_id
_entity_poly.type
_entity_poly.pdbx_seq_one_letter_code
_entity_poly.pdbx_strand_id
1 'polypeptide(L)'
;MNRFFFNIILFFSIFLLNWWLFGILLLAGFFLFKNFYEGLVYAAFYDLIFTVNGLPFYGAYQAVIFSFILLVLSEYFKKYLKFYPDNV
;
A
#
# COMPACT_ATOMS: atom_id res chain seq x y z
N MET A 1 13.25 -11.13 -8.32
CA MET A 1 12.78 -11.30 -6.92
C MET A 1 11.37 -11.87 -6.97
N ASN A 2 11.11 -13.03 -6.35
CA ASN A 2 9.76 -13.59 -6.41
C ASN A 2 8.84 -12.72 -5.53
N ARG A 3 7.67 -12.33 -6.06
CA ARG A 3 6.65 -11.50 -5.37
C ARG A 3 6.35 -12.00 -3.95
N PHE A 4 6.35 -13.32 -3.77
CA PHE A 4 6.14 -13.98 -2.49
C PHE A 4 7.15 -13.55 -1.40
N PHE A 5 8.45 -13.46 -1.71
CA PHE A 5 9.44 -12.99 -0.74
C PHE A 5 9.22 -11.53 -0.36
N PHE A 6 8.85 -10.69 -1.33
CA PHE A 6 8.55 -9.30 -1.05
C PHE A 6 7.34 -9.14 -0.13
N ASN A 7 6.28 -9.93 -0.37
CA ASN A 7 5.09 -9.94 0.49
C ASN A 7 5.42 -10.37 1.93
N ILE A 8 6.30 -11.35 2.12
CA ILE A 8 6.76 -11.74 3.46
C ILE A 8 7.47 -10.56 4.14
N ILE A 9 8.41 -9.91 3.44
CA ILE A 9 9.13 -8.75 3.96
C ILE A 9 8.15 -7.63 4.34
N LEU A 10 7.14 -7.40 3.50
CA LEU A 10 6.13 -6.37 3.72
C LEU A 10 5.19 -6.69 4.88
N PHE A 11 4.87 -7.96 5.08
CA PHE A 11 4.08 -8.38 6.24
C PHE A 11 4.83 -8.14 7.55
N PHE A 12 6.11 -8.53 7.61
CA PHE A 12 6.93 -8.28 8.80
C PHE A 12 7.22 -6.79 9.00
N SER A 13 7.35 -6.02 7.91
CA SER A 13 7.63 -4.59 8.01
C SER A 13 6.50 -3.80 8.66
N ILE A 14 5.25 -4.28 8.62
CA ILE A 14 4.12 -3.66 9.33
C ILE A 14 4.38 -3.58 10.83
N PHE A 15 4.98 -4.61 11.42
CA PHE A 15 5.21 -4.66 12.87
C PHE A 15 6.54 -4.03 13.29
N LEU A 16 7.51 -4.00 12.39
CA LEU A 16 8.90 -3.64 12.70
C LEU A 16 9.26 -2.20 12.29
N LEU A 17 8.63 -1.66 11.25
CA LEU A 17 8.98 -0.35 10.70
C LEU A 17 8.01 0.74 11.16
N ASN A 18 8.58 1.92 11.37
CA ASN A 18 7.79 3.14 11.51
C ASN A 18 7.09 3.48 10.17
N TRP A 19 5.98 4.19 10.23
CA TRP A 19 5.09 4.40 9.08
C TRP A 19 5.79 5.03 7.86
N TRP A 20 6.75 5.93 8.09
CA TRP A 20 7.57 6.53 7.04
C TRP A 20 8.39 5.50 6.27
N LEU A 21 9.03 4.57 6.98
CA LEU A 21 9.86 3.53 6.38
C LEU A 21 8.99 2.49 5.67
N PHE A 22 7.84 2.17 6.25
CA PHE A 22 6.83 1.31 5.62
C PHE A 22 6.33 1.93 4.30
N GLY A 23 6.02 3.22 4.27
CA GLY A 23 5.59 3.95 3.07
C GLY A 23 6.64 3.96 1.95
N ILE A 24 7.92 4.15 2.28
CA ILE A 24 9.02 4.06 1.29
C ILE A 24 9.09 2.65 0.68
N LEU A 25 8.94 1.61 1.50
CA LEU A 25 8.98 0.22 1.04
C LEU A 25 7.78 -0.10 0.12
N LEU A 26 6.62 0.48 0.43
CA LEU A 26 5.41 0.36 -0.37
C LEU A 26 5.55 1.05 -1.72
N LEU A 27 6.14 2.26 -1.74
CA LEU A 27 6.50 2.96 -2.98
C LEU A 27 7.50 2.15 -3.81
N ALA A 28 8.54 1.59 -3.19
CA ALA A 28 9.49 0.73 -3.87
C ALA A 28 8.80 -0.50 -4.49
N GLY A 29 7.89 -1.15 -3.75
CA GLY A 29 7.08 -2.26 -4.24
C GLY A 29 6.18 -1.87 -5.42
N PHE A 30 5.60 -0.67 -5.37
CA PHE A 30 4.73 -0.14 -6.41
C PHE A 30 5.45 0.03 -7.76
N PHE A 31 6.72 0.46 -7.74
CA PHE A 31 7.55 0.58 -8.94
C PHE A 31 8.13 -0.77 -9.41
N LEU A 32 8.41 -1.69 -8.49
CA LEU A 32 8.95 -3.01 -8.82
C LEU A 32 7.91 -3.95 -9.44
N PHE A 33 6.63 -3.80 -9.11
CA PHE A 33 5.58 -4.74 -9.53
C PHE A 33 4.41 -4.07 -10.26
N LYS A 34 4.08 -4.62 -11.44
CA LYS A 34 2.99 -4.13 -12.32
C LYS A 34 1.65 -4.10 -11.60
N ASN A 35 1.28 -5.23 -11.01
CA ASN A 35 0.03 -5.42 -10.29
C ASN A 35 0.35 -5.61 -8.82
N PHE A 36 0.59 -4.51 -8.11
CA PHE A 36 1.00 -4.51 -6.70
C PHE A 36 -0.18 -4.22 -5.77
N TYR A 37 -1.24 -5.03 -5.90
CA TYR A 37 -2.43 -4.92 -5.06
C TYR A 37 -2.15 -5.35 -3.62
N GLU A 38 -1.16 -6.20 -3.39
CA GLU A 38 -0.80 -6.67 -2.04
C GLU A 38 -0.32 -5.52 -1.16
N GLY A 39 0.45 -4.58 -1.71
CA GLY A 39 0.88 -3.39 -0.96
C GLY A 39 -0.26 -2.56 -0.41
N LEU A 40 -1.36 -2.47 -1.15
CA LEU A 40 -2.56 -1.74 -0.73
C LEU A 40 -3.28 -2.44 0.42
N VAL A 41 -3.37 -3.78 0.35
CA VAL A 41 -3.88 -4.59 1.45
C VAL A 41 -3.03 -4.36 2.70
N TYR A 42 -1.71 -4.39 2.58
CA TYR A 42 -0.80 -4.14 3.69
C TYR A 42 -0.87 -2.71 4.23
N ALA A 43 -1.07 -1.70 3.39
CA ALA A 43 -1.34 -0.32 3.84
C ALA A 43 -2.61 -0.24 4.69
N ALA A 44 -3.69 -0.85 4.22
CA ALA A 44 -4.95 -0.89 4.97
C ALA A 44 -4.80 -1.63 6.30
N PHE A 45 -4.06 -2.75 6.34
CA PHE A 45 -3.73 -3.45 7.58
C PHE A 45 -2.91 -2.57 8.53
N TYR A 46 -1.90 -1.87 8.02
CA TYR A 46 -1.09 -0.96 8.82
C TYR A 46 -1.95 0.14 9.44
N ASP A 47 -2.81 0.77 8.65
CA ASP A 47 -3.75 1.79 9.13
C ASP A 47 -4.71 1.21 10.18
N LEU A 48 -5.26 0.02 9.97
CA LEU A 48 -6.17 -0.61 10.95
C LEU A 48 -5.46 -0.94 12.28
N ILE A 49 -4.19 -1.36 12.23
CA ILE A 49 -3.43 -1.72 13.43
C ILE A 49 -3.01 -0.47 14.21
N PHE A 50 -2.55 0.58 13.53
CA PHE A 50 -1.94 1.74 14.18
C PHE A 50 -2.87 2.94 14.37
N THR A 51 -3.92 3.11 13.56
CA THR A 51 -4.84 4.27 13.63
C THR A 51 -5.87 4.16 14.78
N VAL A 52 -6.09 2.96 15.33
CA VAL A 52 -7.12 2.71 16.35
C VAL A 52 -6.78 3.27 17.74
N ASN A 53 -5.53 3.67 17.99
CA ASN A 53 -5.09 4.05 19.35
C ASN A 53 -5.39 5.50 19.77
N GLY A 54 -5.95 6.36 18.91
CA GLY A 54 -6.10 7.79 19.27
C GLY A 54 -7.16 8.63 18.56
N LEU A 55 -7.94 8.07 17.63
CA LEU A 55 -8.98 8.82 16.90
C LEU A 55 -10.38 8.32 17.27
N PRO A 56 -11.38 9.22 17.43
CA PRO A 56 -12.76 8.81 17.65
C PRO A 56 -13.23 7.92 16.49
N PHE A 57 -14.16 6.99 16.76
CA PHE A 57 -14.65 5.94 15.85
C PHE A 57 -14.89 6.39 14.38
N TYR A 58 -15.24 7.66 14.15
CA TYR A 58 -15.40 8.27 12.83
C TYR A 58 -14.09 8.45 12.02
N GLY A 59 -12.93 8.59 12.67
CA GLY A 59 -11.63 8.71 12.00
C GLY A 59 -11.18 7.40 11.34
N ALA A 60 -11.61 6.25 11.87
CA ALA A 60 -11.28 4.94 11.31
C ALA A 60 -11.94 4.72 9.93
N TYR A 61 -13.19 5.17 9.75
CA TYR A 61 -13.88 5.10 8.45
C TYR A 61 -13.26 6.03 7.40
N GLN A 62 -12.80 7.21 7.83
CA GLN A 62 -12.12 8.15 6.94
C GLN A 62 -10.79 7.58 6.43
N ALA A 63 -10.04 6.87 7.27
CA ALA A 63 -8.83 6.18 6.87
C ALA A 63 -9.12 5.11 5.80
N VAL A 64 -10.14 4.27 6.00
CA VAL A 64 -10.55 3.25 5.00
C VAL A 64 -10.95 3.87 3.65
N ILE A 65 -11.73 4.95 3.68
CA ILE A 65 -12.13 5.68 2.46
C ILE A 65 -10.90 6.29 1.77
N PHE A 66 -9.97 6.84 2.55
CA PHE A 66 -8.74 7.43 2.02
C PHE A 66 -7.85 6.37 1.37
N SER A 67 -7.67 5.20 2.00
CA SER A 67 -6.95 4.06 1.41
C SER A 67 -7.61 3.59 0.11
N PHE A 68 -8.95 3.59 0.05
CA PHE A 68 -9.69 3.23 -1.17
C PHE A 68 -9.50 4.25 -2.30
N ILE A 69 -9.52 5.55 -1.99
CA ILE A 69 -9.26 6.62 -2.96
C ILE A 69 -7.82 6.52 -3.48
N LEU A 70 -6.85 6.26 -2.61
CA LEU A 70 -5.45 5.99 -3.00
C LEU A 70 -5.34 4.78 -3.92
N LEU A 71 -6.14 3.74 -3.69
CA LEU A 71 -6.22 2.54 -4.52
C LEU A 71 -6.61 2.90 -5.95
N VAL A 72 -7.71 3.64 -6.11
CA VAL A 72 -8.21 4.09 -7.42
C VAL A 72 -7.22 5.02 -8.10
N LEU A 73 -6.65 5.98 -7.36
CA LEU A 73 -5.65 6.90 -7.88
C LEU A 73 -4.41 6.15 -8.36
N SER A 74 -3.93 5.16 -7.62
CA SER A 74 -2.71 4.43 -7.95
C SER A 74 -2.82 3.63 -9.26
N GLU A 75 -3.98 3.01 -9.51
CA GLU A 75 -4.30 2.36 -10.79
C GLU A 75 -4.36 3.39 -11.94
N TYR A 76 -4.96 4.56 -11.68
CA TYR A 76 -5.06 5.63 -12.65
C TYR A 76 -3.68 6.23 -13.02
N PHE A 77 -2.82 6.45 -12.03
CA PHE A 77 -1.44 6.94 -12.22
C PHE A 77 -0.58 5.94 -13.00
N LYS A 78 -0.71 4.63 -12.73
CA LYS A 78 -0.01 3.59 -13.49
C LYS A 78 -0.41 3.59 -14.96
N LYS A 79 -1.70 3.79 -15.25
CA LYS A 79 -2.21 3.91 -16.62
C LYS A 79 -1.71 5.19 -17.31
N TYR A 80 -1.68 6.31 -16.60
CA TYR A 80 -1.24 7.60 -17.15
C TYR A 80 0.26 7.63 -17.47
N LEU A 81 1.09 7.03 -16.62
CA LEU A 81 2.55 7.04 -16.78
C LEU A 81 3.07 6.08 -17.86
N LYS A 82 2.21 5.26 -18.51
CA LYS A 82 2.61 4.18 -19.44
C LYS A 82 3.80 3.37 -18.91
N PHE A 83 3.84 3.18 -17.58
CA PHE A 83 5.01 2.63 -16.90
C PHE A 83 5.31 1.19 -17.33
N TYR A 84 4.28 0.51 -17.84
CA TYR A 84 4.43 -0.71 -18.62
C TYR A 84 4.00 -0.41 -20.05
N PRO A 85 4.82 -0.74 -21.07
CA PRO A 85 4.36 -0.68 -22.44
C PRO A 85 3.16 -1.61 -22.60
N ASP A 86 2.15 -1.12 -23.35
CA ASP A 86 0.94 -1.84 -23.74
C ASP A 86 1.29 -3.01 -24.67
N ASN A 87 2.01 -4.00 -24.17
CA ASN A 87 2.38 -5.20 -24.92
C ASN A 87 1.76 -6.41 -24.24
N VAL A 88 0.56 -6.75 -24.74
CA VAL A 88 -0.12 -8.06 -24.75
C VAL A 88 -0.50 -8.65 -23.39
#